data_AF-O50108-F1
#
_entry.id   AF-O50108-F1
#
_cell.length_a   1.000
_cell.length_b   1.000
_cell.length_c   1.000
_cell.angle_alpha   90.00
_cell.angle_beta   90.00
_cell.angle_gamma   90.00
#
_symmetry.space_group_name_H-M   'P 1'
#
loop_
_entity.id
_entity.type
_entity.pdbx_description
1 polymer ?
#
loop_
_entity_poly.entity_id
_entity_poly.type
_entity_poly.pdbx_seq_one_letter_code
_entity_poly.pdbx_strand_id
1 'polypeptide(L)'
;MNKLERLLEDLKLRLPEREINKAKEAILAFRELSAIPVSPLYPRGFHPILRLKKRLGGIYKEVLISPLDLTIITGANMPPWKRIFEFTIDEDVVERGEIQGIRILLVGKPQELRMVRTLLSEIIPQMNVRPIAIYSLKNEIFLKFEGERFLRLRIIGSTLEFTSFNFQLSHLPRVLGRAVFTLDSLFRSKNAEFYRLFFVASLGTFNAFYTFFMRHVYPKLPLEHKEFLEEMHDYKNFLQLLYFHFSRMNLDRIRNEVGIIIRRRSRPDRPLELRIIFRDNGVEVRDRVGRAQVEVLV
;
A
#
# COMPACT_ATOMS: atom_id res chain seq x y z
N MET A 1 0.73 -8.91 39.92
CA MET A 1 0.64 -7.62 39.18
C MET A 1 1.44 -7.71 37.90
N ASN A 2 0.76 -7.70 36.75
CA ASN A 2 1.36 -7.77 35.41
C ASN A 2 2.11 -6.46 35.08
N LYS A 3 3.07 -6.49 34.14
CA LYS A 3 3.81 -5.29 33.66
C LYS A 3 2.87 -4.17 33.22
N LEU A 4 1.76 -4.52 32.55
CA LEU A 4 0.75 -3.54 32.14
C LEU A 4 0.09 -2.86 33.34
N GLU A 5 -0.30 -3.60 34.37
CA GLU A 5 -0.95 -3.04 35.56
C GLU A 5 -0.01 -2.07 36.29
N ARG A 6 1.27 -2.46 36.45
CA ARG A 6 2.31 -1.58 36.99
C ARG A 6 2.41 -0.26 36.21
N LEU A 7 2.48 -0.35 34.88
CA LEU A 7 2.52 0.82 34.01
C LEU A 7 1.29 1.72 34.18
N LEU A 8 0.09 1.14 34.32
CA LEU A 8 -1.14 1.92 34.50
C LEU A 8 -1.18 2.64 35.85
N GLU A 9 -0.71 1.99 36.92
CA GLU A 9 -0.56 2.65 38.23
C GLU A 9 0.45 3.81 38.16
N ASP A 10 1.60 3.61 37.50
CA ASP A 10 2.58 4.68 37.29
C ASP A 10 2.01 5.85 36.46
N LEU A 11 1.11 5.54 35.51
CA LEU A 11 0.44 6.56 34.70
C LEU A 11 -0.61 7.36 35.48
N LYS A 12 -1.24 6.82 36.53
CA LYS A 12 -2.16 7.59 37.39
C LYS A 12 -1.47 8.77 38.08
N LEU A 13 -0.17 8.66 38.35
CA LEU A 13 0.63 9.77 38.88
C LEU A 13 0.86 10.88 37.84
N ARG A 14 0.69 10.56 36.55
CA ARG A 14 1.02 11.46 35.43
C ARG A 14 -0.20 11.92 34.65
N LEU A 15 -1.30 11.19 34.61
CA LEU A 15 -2.50 11.51 33.85
C LEU A 15 -3.73 11.47 34.76
N PRO A 16 -4.79 12.24 34.46
CA PRO A 16 -6.04 12.13 35.20
C PRO A 16 -6.59 10.70 35.13
N GLU A 17 -7.12 10.20 36.25
CA GLU A 17 -7.57 8.81 36.37
C GLU A 17 -8.60 8.40 35.30
N ARG A 18 -9.50 9.32 34.94
CA ARG A 18 -10.50 9.11 33.87
C ARG A 18 -9.89 8.79 32.49
N GLU A 19 -8.65 9.19 32.23
CA GLU A 19 -7.98 8.99 30.94
C GLU A 19 -7.17 7.69 30.90
N ILE A 20 -6.99 7.00 32.03
CA ILE A 20 -6.11 5.83 32.15
C ILE A 20 -6.60 4.68 31.29
N ASN A 21 -7.92 4.49 31.18
CA ASN A 21 -8.50 3.48 30.30
C ASN A 21 -8.20 3.79 28.82
N LYS A 22 -8.31 5.05 28.40
CA LYS A 22 -7.96 5.46 27.03
C LYS A 22 -6.46 5.31 26.75
N ALA A 23 -5.61 5.64 27.72
CA ALA A 23 -4.18 5.40 27.65
C ALA A 23 -3.85 3.90 27.53
N LYS A 24 -4.52 3.04 28.31
CA LYS A 24 -4.41 1.58 28.22
C LYS A 24 -4.74 1.08 26.82
N GLU A 25 -5.85 1.51 26.25
CA GLU A 25 -6.27 1.14 24.90
C GLU A 25 -5.24 1.56 23.85
N ALA A 26 -4.72 2.79 23.95
CA ALA A 26 -3.66 3.27 23.08
C ALA A 26 -2.39 2.43 23.20
N ILE A 27 -1.90 2.15 24.42
CA ILE A 27 -0.69 1.34 24.64
C ILE A 27 -0.84 -0.06 24.02
N LEU A 28 -1.98 -0.71 24.25
CA LEU A 28 -2.26 -2.03 23.69
C LEU A 28 -2.39 -2.02 22.17
N ALA A 29 -3.03 -0.99 21.61
CA ALA A 29 -3.14 -0.81 20.17
C ALA A 29 -1.78 -0.61 19.51
N PHE A 30 -0.94 0.26 20.08
CA PHE A 30 0.42 0.50 19.59
C PHE A 30 1.30 -0.75 19.70
N ARG A 31 1.16 -1.54 20.77
CA ARG A 31 1.86 -2.82 20.91
C ARG A 31 1.46 -3.81 19.81
N GLU A 32 0.16 -3.91 19.52
CA GLU A 32 -0.36 -4.76 18.43
C GLU A 32 0.14 -4.28 17.06
N LEU A 33 0.10 -2.97 16.80
CA LEU A 33 0.61 -2.37 15.57
C LEU A 33 2.14 -2.50 15.42
N SER A 34 2.91 -2.53 16.52
CA SER A 34 4.36 -2.78 16.50
C SER A 34 4.73 -4.21 16.13
N ALA A 35 3.79 -5.16 16.16
CA ALA A 35 4.01 -6.53 15.72
C ALA A 35 3.80 -6.73 14.21
N ILE A 36 3.27 -5.72 13.49
CA ILE A 36 2.93 -5.82 12.07
C ILE A 36 4.14 -5.42 11.22
N PRO A 37 4.75 -6.31 10.41
CA PRO A 37 6.01 -6.02 9.72
C PRO A 37 6.00 -4.78 8.82
N VAL A 38 4.85 -4.45 8.21
CA VAL A 38 4.69 -3.29 7.31
C VAL A 38 4.31 -1.99 8.02
N SER A 39 4.03 -2.05 9.32
CA SER A 39 3.68 -0.89 10.13
C SER A 39 4.92 -0.01 10.36
N PRO A 40 4.78 1.32 10.35
CA PRO A 40 5.88 2.22 10.73
C PRO A 40 6.31 2.04 12.19
N LEU A 41 5.51 1.38 13.03
CA LEU A 41 5.81 1.05 14.43
C LEU A 41 6.64 -0.23 14.61
N TYR A 42 6.86 -1.00 13.54
CA TYR A 42 7.61 -2.25 13.61
C TYR A 42 9.11 -1.96 13.81
N PRO A 43 9.76 -2.55 14.84
CA PRO A 43 11.10 -2.16 15.29
C PRO A 43 12.23 -2.58 14.34
N ARG A 44 12.37 -1.90 13.20
CA ARG A 44 13.46 -2.14 12.21
C ARG A 44 14.64 -1.21 12.48
N GLY A 45 15.49 -1.59 13.43
CA GLY A 45 16.67 -0.80 13.79
C GLY A 45 16.36 0.46 14.60
N PHE A 46 15.16 0.54 15.19
CA PHE A 46 14.79 1.58 16.14
C PHE A 46 13.81 1.02 17.17
N HIS A 47 13.72 1.69 18.31
CA HIS A 47 12.74 1.42 19.37
C HIS A 47 11.51 2.33 19.19
N PRO A 48 10.30 1.79 18.97
CA PRO A 48 9.09 2.59 18.92
C PRO A 48 8.75 3.12 20.31
N ILE A 49 8.45 4.41 20.41
CA ILE A 49 8.00 5.07 21.64
C ILE A 49 6.66 5.72 21.38
N LEU A 50 5.68 5.43 22.22
CA LEU A 50 4.39 6.10 22.26
C LEU A 50 4.50 7.35 23.13
N ARG A 51 4.25 8.53 22.55
CA ARG A 51 4.08 9.79 23.28
C ARG A 51 2.59 10.03 23.49
N LEU A 52 2.13 9.80 24.72
CA LEU A 52 0.80 10.21 25.14
C LEU A 52 0.81 11.71 25.45
N LYS A 53 0.02 12.49 24.71
CA LYS A 53 -0.18 13.92 24.97
C LYS A 53 -1.58 14.17 25.51
N LYS A 54 -1.69 14.96 26.59
CA LYS A 54 -2.98 15.45 27.12
C LYS A 54 -2.88 16.94 27.34
N ARG A 55 -3.90 17.69 26.90
CA ARG A 55 -4.02 19.09 27.26
C ARG A 55 -4.64 19.21 28.65
N LEU A 56 -3.93 19.87 29.57
CA LEU A 56 -4.40 20.16 30.92
C LEU A 56 -4.36 21.69 31.10
N GLY A 57 -5.51 22.34 30.90
CA GLY A 57 -5.58 23.80 30.83
C GLY A 57 -4.81 24.35 29.60
N GLY A 58 -3.84 25.23 29.85
CA GLY A 58 -3.00 25.86 28.83
C GLY A 58 -1.74 25.07 28.43
N ILE A 59 -1.43 23.95 29.10
CA ILE A 59 -0.16 23.22 28.94
C ILE A 59 -0.44 21.79 28.44
N TYR A 60 0.46 21.26 27.60
CA TYR A 60 0.48 19.85 27.23
C TYR A 60 1.32 19.04 28.20
N LYS A 61 0.70 18.06 28.87
CA LYS A 61 1.42 17.05 29.63
C LYS A 61 1.72 15.87 28.72
N GLU A 62 2.98 15.44 28.72
CA GLU A 62 3.47 14.37 27.85
C GLU A 62 4.06 13.23 28.67
N VAL A 63 3.75 11.99 28.27
CA VAL A 63 4.37 10.80 28.84
C VAL A 63 4.85 9.91 27.70
N LEU A 64 6.13 9.51 27.76
CA LEU A 64 6.74 8.60 26.80
C LEU A 64 6.67 7.18 27.34
N ILE A 65 6.24 6.24 26.51
CA ILE A 65 6.02 4.85 26.87
C ILE A 65 6.63 3.94 25.81
N SER A 66 7.32 2.90 26.24
CA SER A 66 7.68 1.78 25.36
C SER A 66 6.47 0.84 25.23
N PRO A 67 5.83 0.72 24.04
CA PRO A 67 4.74 -0.24 23.83
C PRO A 67 5.25 -1.69 23.81
N LEU A 68 6.56 -1.91 23.62
CA LEU A 68 7.19 -3.23 23.62
C LEU A 68 7.47 -3.71 25.05
N ASP A 69 8.12 -2.87 25.86
CA ASP A 69 8.55 -3.22 27.22
C ASP A 69 7.45 -2.99 28.25
N LEU A 70 6.44 -2.18 27.89
CA LEU A 70 5.38 -1.68 28.78
C LEU A 70 5.96 -0.90 29.97
N THR A 71 6.82 0.06 29.68
CA THR A 71 7.48 0.91 30.68
C THR A 71 7.45 2.38 30.28
N ILE A 72 7.50 3.26 31.28
CA ILE A 72 7.66 4.70 31.05
C ILE A 72 9.12 5.00 30.69
N ILE A 73 9.31 5.79 29.64
CA ILE A 73 10.62 6.28 29.20
C ILE A 73 10.89 7.66 29.79
N THR A 74 12.06 7.79 30.38
CA THR A 74 12.63 8.98 31.03
C THR A 74 13.98 9.29 30.40
N GLY A 75 14.67 10.34 30.86
CA GLY A 75 16.03 10.64 30.38
C GLY A 75 17.04 9.51 30.66
N ALA A 76 16.87 8.76 31.75
CA ALA A 76 17.83 7.74 32.19
C ALA A 76 17.75 6.41 31.42
N ASN A 77 16.57 6.05 30.91
CA ASN A 77 16.31 4.78 30.21
C ASN A 77 15.89 4.99 28.76
N MET A 78 16.27 6.12 28.17
CA MET A 78 15.95 6.48 26.80
C MET A 78 16.75 5.63 25.80
N PRO A 79 16.11 4.89 24.89
CA PRO A 79 16.83 4.17 23.83
C PRO A 79 17.59 5.14 22.91
N PRO A 80 18.81 4.79 22.46
CA PRO A 80 19.60 5.66 21.58
C PRO A 80 18.95 5.84 20.20
N TRP A 81 18.47 4.74 19.61
CA TRP A 81 17.77 4.74 18.32
C TRP A 81 16.27 4.63 18.58
N LYS A 82 15.56 5.76 18.60
CA LYS A 82 14.12 5.80 18.90
C LYS A 82 13.33 6.49 17.81
N ARG A 83 12.08 6.07 17.64
CA ARG A 83 11.08 6.84 16.88
C ARG A 83 9.88 7.08 17.76
N ILE A 84 9.47 8.34 17.85
CA ILE A 84 8.38 8.78 18.70
C ILE A 84 7.12 8.91 17.86
N PHE A 85 6.06 8.25 18.29
CA PHE A 85 4.75 8.30 17.67
C PHE A 85 3.77 8.93 18.65
N GLU A 86 3.07 9.95 18.19
CA GLU A 86 2.20 10.74 19.04
C GLU A 86 0.78 10.16 19.04
N PHE A 87 0.20 10.10 20.23
CA PHE A 87 -1.22 9.87 20.46
C PHE A 87 -1.75 10.94 21.42
N THR A 88 -2.61 11.80 20.92
CA THR A 88 -3.23 12.88 21.68
C THR A 88 -4.52 12.37 22.32
N ILE A 89 -4.52 12.23 23.64
CA ILE A 89 -5.66 11.67 24.41
C ILE A 89 -6.96 12.45 24.15
N ASP A 90 -6.89 13.74 23.85
CA ASP A 90 -8.07 14.57 23.56
C ASP A 90 -8.65 14.38 22.15
N GLU A 91 -7.80 14.04 21.17
CA GLU A 91 -8.17 14.09 19.74
C GLU A 91 -8.22 12.71 19.10
N ASP A 92 -7.26 11.85 19.44
CA ASP A 92 -7.13 10.53 18.86
C ASP A 92 -8.03 9.53 19.59
N VAL A 93 -8.47 8.51 18.84
CA VAL A 93 -9.29 7.41 19.36
C VAL A 93 -8.70 6.07 18.92
N VAL A 94 -9.01 5.03 19.69
CA VAL A 94 -8.75 3.64 19.35
C VAL A 94 -10.10 2.98 19.14
N GLU A 95 -10.37 2.50 17.93
CA GLU A 95 -11.59 1.78 17.61
C GLU A 95 -11.28 0.30 17.39
N ARG A 96 -11.92 -0.56 18.18
CA ARG A 96 -11.94 -2.01 17.98
C ARG A 96 -13.34 -2.44 17.59
N GLY A 97 -13.45 -3.42 16.69
CA GLY A 97 -14.74 -3.93 16.25
C GLY A 97 -14.58 -4.80 15.02
N GLU A 98 -15.59 -4.78 14.16
CA GLU A 98 -15.59 -5.55 12.92
C GLU A 98 -16.14 -4.74 11.74
N ILE A 99 -15.66 -5.05 10.54
CA ILE A 99 -16.23 -4.59 9.27
C ILE A 99 -16.50 -5.84 8.43
N GLN A 100 -17.77 -6.11 8.11
CA GLN A 100 -18.16 -7.28 7.32
C GLN A 100 -17.63 -8.62 7.88
N GLY A 101 -17.61 -8.75 9.21
CA GLY A 101 -17.09 -9.92 9.94
C GLY A 101 -15.55 -9.99 10.04
N ILE A 102 -14.84 -8.93 9.64
CA ILE A 102 -13.38 -8.84 9.71
C ILE A 102 -12.99 -8.00 10.92
N ARG A 103 -12.17 -8.56 11.81
CA ARG A 103 -11.66 -7.84 13.00
C ARG A 103 -10.90 -6.59 12.58
N ILE A 104 -11.21 -5.47 13.22
CA ILE A 104 -10.53 -4.19 13.01
C ILE A 104 -9.88 -3.64 14.29
N LEU A 105 -8.74 -2.97 14.11
CA LEU A 105 -8.13 -2.07 15.08
C LEU A 105 -7.71 -0.80 14.36
N LEU A 106 -8.40 0.30 14.62
CA LEU A 106 -8.16 1.59 13.97
C LEU A 106 -7.67 2.60 15.01
N VAL A 107 -6.60 3.33 14.71
CA VAL A 107 -6.01 4.30 15.64
C VAL A 107 -5.79 5.62 14.92
N GLY A 108 -6.35 6.73 15.40
CA GLY A 108 -6.17 8.05 14.79
C GLY A 108 -7.30 9.01 15.11
N LYS A 109 -7.40 10.11 14.36
CA LYS A 109 -8.47 11.10 14.55
C LYS A 109 -9.80 10.59 13.99
N PRO A 110 -10.96 10.92 14.60
CA PRO A 110 -12.26 10.46 14.12
C PRO A 110 -12.53 10.72 12.63
N GLN A 111 -12.11 11.87 12.08
CA GLN A 111 -12.30 12.16 10.65
C GLN A 111 -11.46 11.24 9.75
N GLU A 112 -10.21 10.97 10.14
CA GLU A 112 -9.31 10.06 9.42
C GLU A 112 -9.86 8.63 9.44
N LEU A 113 -10.36 8.18 10.60
CA LEU A 113 -10.93 6.83 10.73
C LEU A 113 -12.22 6.66 9.93
N ARG A 114 -13.05 7.70 9.80
CA ARG A 114 -14.21 7.68 8.89
C ARG A 114 -13.77 7.47 7.44
N MET A 115 -12.77 8.22 6.98
CA MET A 115 -12.22 8.03 5.61
C MET A 115 -11.70 6.62 5.40
N VAL A 116 -10.95 6.07 6.37
CA VAL A 116 -10.46 4.69 6.33
C VAL A 116 -11.63 3.71 6.22
N ARG A 117 -12.68 3.87 7.03
CA ARG A 117 -13.87 3.02 6.98
C ARG A 117 -14.59 3.10 5.64
N THR A 118 -14.76 4.29 5.08
CA THR A 118 -15.37 4.48 3.75
C THR A 118 -14.56 3.74 2.69
N LEU A 119 -13.24 3.94 2.64
CA LEU A 119 -12.39 3.25 1.69
C LEU A 119 -12.46 1.73 1.87
N LEU A 120 -12.42 1.23 3.11
CA LEU A 120 -12.55 -0.19 3.41
C LEU A 120 -13.89 -0.76 2.93
N SER A 121 -14.98 -0.01 3.11
CA SER A 121 -16.32 -0.43 2.66
C SER A 121 -16.45 -0.51 1.15
N GLU A 122 -15.65 0.27 0.40
CA GLU A 122 -15.60 0.23 -1.06
C GLU A 122 -14.70 -0.89 -1.58
N ILE A 123 -13.54 -1.11 -0.95
CA ILE A 123 -12.55 -2.08 -1.46
C ILE A 123 -12.84 -3.52 -1.05
N ILE A 124 -13.25 -3.79 0.20
CA ILE A 124 -13.39 -5.16 0.73
C ILE A 124 -14.39 -5.99 -0.10
N PRO A 125 -15.57 -5.47 -0.50
CA PRO A 125 -16.52 -6.22 -1.32
C PRO A 125 -15.98 -6.59 -2.71
N GLN A 126 -15.00 -5.84 -3.22
CA GLN A 126 -14.40 -6.04 -4.54
C GLN A 126 -13.22 -7.01 -4.50
N MET A 127 -12.80 -7.45 -3.32
CA MET A 127 -11.72 -8.42 -3.12
C MET A 127 -12.23 -9.85 -3.26
N ASN A 128 -11.41 -10.71 -3.86
CA ASN A 128 -11.72 -12.14 -3.96
C ASN A 128 -11.38 -12.88 -2.67
N VAL A 129 -10.31 -12.45 -1.98
CA VAL A 129 -9.89 -13.00 -0.69
C VAL A 129 -10.05 -11.93 0.36
N ARG A 130 -10.83 -12.21 1.41
CA ARG A 130 -11.02 -11.29 2.53
C ARG A 130 -9.79 -11.29 3.45
N PRO A 131 -9.35 -10.14 3.95
CA PRO A 131 -8.34 -10.11 5.01
C PRO A 131 -8.90 -10.71 6.31
N ILE A 132 -8.03 -11.32 7.11
CA ILE A 132 -8.38 -11.90 8.41
C ILE A 132 -8.46 -10.84 9.51
N ALA A 133 -7.73 -9.74 9.34
CA ALA A 133 -7.74 -8.60 10.23
C ALA A 133 -7.32 -7.34 9.47
N ILE A 134 -7.83 -6.20 9.92
CA ILE A 134 -7.50 -4.90 9.36
C ILE A 134 -7.01 -4.00 10.49
N TYR A 135 -5.91 -3.33 10.23
CA TYR A 135 -5.31 -2.38 11.14
C TYR A 135 -5.22 -1.03 10.48
N SER A 136 -5.35 0.04 11.24
CA SER A 136 -4.95 1.36 10.76
C SER A 136 -4.18 2.16 11.80
N LEU A 137 -3.26 2.96 11.30
CA LEU A 137 -2.61 4.03 12.04
C LEU A 137 -2.76 5.30 11.21
N LYS A 138 -3.71 6.15 11.61
CA LYS A 138 -4.13 7.37 10.91
C LYS A 138 -4.59 7.04 9.49
N ASN A 139 -3.89 7.57 8.49
CA ASN A 139 -4.11 7.40 7.06
C ASN A 139 -3.39 6.17 6.46
N GLU A 140 -2.77 5.32 7.29
CA GLU A 140 -2.18 4.06 6.87
C GLU A 140 -3.07 2.88 7.25
N ILE A 141 -3.36 2.01 6.29
CA ILE A 141 -4.19 0.82 6.43
C ILE A 141 -3.30 -0.40 6.18
N PHE A 142 -3.40 -1.39 7.05
CA PHE A 142 -2.70 -2.67 6.93
C PHE A 142 -3.73 -3.80 6.88
N LEU A 143 -3.80 -4.49 5.75
CA LEU A 143 -4.67 -5.65 5.54
C LEU A 143 -3.84 -6.92 5.80
N LYS A 144 -4.23 -7.71 6.81
CA LYS A 144 -3.59 -8.98 7.14
C LYS A 144 -4.29 -10.14 6.42
N PHE A 145 -3.53 -11.03 5.83
CA PHE A 145 -3.99 -12.30 5.25
C PHE A 145 -3.36 -13.48 6.00
N GLU A 146 -3.62 -14.70 5.55
CA GLU A 146 -3.05 -15.90 6.15
C GLU A 146 -1.51 -15.90 6.18
N GLY A 147 -0.96 -16.31 7.32
CA GLY A 147 0.48 -16.28 7.58
C GLY A 147 1.01 -14.85 7.77
N GLU A 148 2.22 -14.60 7.29
CA GLU A 148 2.91 -13.31 7.39
C GLU A 148 2.68 -12.42 6.16
N ARG A 149 1.48 -12.50 5.57
CA ARG A 149 1.11 -11.79 4.33
C ARG A 149 0.35 -10.51 4.64
N PHE A 150 0.89 -9.38 4.18
CA PHE A 150 0.30 -8.05 4.44
C PHE A 150 0.27 -7.17 3.20
N LEU A 151 -0.78 -6.36 3.11
CA LEU A 151 -0.85 -5.22 2.20
C LEU A 151 -0.91 -3.94 3.02
N ARG A 152 -0.14 -2.93 2.62
CA ARG A 152 -0.19 -1.58 3.17
C ARG A 152 -0.75 -0.63 2.12
N LEU A 153 -1.73 0.17 2.52
CA LEU A 153 -2.27 1.29 1.76
C LEU A 153 -2.03 2.56 2.58
N ARG A 154 -1.29 3.52 2.05
CA ARG A 154 -1.06 4.82 2.70
C ARG A 154 -1.61 5.94 1.83
N ILE A 155 -2.48 6.75 2.42
CA ILE A 155 -3.25 7.77 1.72
C ILE A 155 -2.63 9.15 1.97
N ILE A 156 -2.12 9.81 0.94
CA ILE A 156 -1.51 11.14 1.05
C ILE A 156 -2.24 12.09 0.09
N GLY A 157 -3.25 12.80 0.58
CA GLY A 157 -4.13 13.59 -0.27
C GLY A 157 -4.84 12.71 -1.31
N SER A 158 -4.58 12.95 -2.60
CA SER A 158 -5.11 12.14 -3.72
C SER A 158 -4.16 11.03 -4.20
N THR A 159 -3.07 10.80 -3.48
CA THR A 159 -2.05 9.79 -3.78
C THR A 159 -2.21 8.55 -2.91
N LEU A 160 -2.10 7.38 -3.55
CA LEU A 160 -2.06 6.08 -2.89
C LEU A 160 -0.65 5.47 -2.96
N GLU A 161 -0.03 5.23 -1.81
CA GLU A 161 1.14 4.37 -1.71
C GLU A 161 0.69 2.94 -1.38
N PHE A 162 0.90 2.03 -2.33
CA PHE A 162 0.67 0.60 -2.15
C PHE A 162 1.98 -0.12 -1.84
N THR A 163 1.98 -1.00 -0.84
CA THR A 163 3.11 -1.89 -0.58
C THR A 163 2.61 -3.26 -0.22
N SER A 164 3.23 -4.30 -0.78
CA SER A 164 2.97 -5.69 -0.46
C SER A 164 4.13 -6.30 0.32
N PHE A 165 3.83 -7.20 1.25
CA PHE A 165 4.82 -7.91 2.05
C PHE A 165 4.51 -9.41 2.07
N ASN A 166 5.52 -10.21 1.74
CA ASN A 166 5.43 -11.66 1.54
C ASN A 166 4.38 -12.08 0.49
N PHE A 167 4.13 -11.23 -0.51
CA PHE A 167 3.34 -11.57 -1.67
C PHE A 167 4.20 -11.70 -2.92
N GLN A 168 3.94 -12.74 -3.70
CA GLN A 168 4.34 -12.79 -5.10
C GLN A 168 3.41 -11.89 -5.92
N LEU A 169 3.96 -11.23 -6.93
CA LEU A 169 3.22 -10.28 -7.76
C LEU A 169 2.09 -10.98 -8.53
N SER A 170 2.32 -12.22 -8.98
CA SER A 170 1.32 -13.07 -9.64
C SER A 170 0.11 -13.40 -8.77
N HIS A 171 0.27 -13.39 -7.43
CA HIS A 171 -0.79 -13.70 -6.49
C HIS A 171 -1.65 -12.48 -6.11
N LEU A 172 -1.10 -11.26 -6.20
CA LEU A 172 -1.80 -10.05 -5.78
C LEU A 172 -3.14 -9.79 -6.51
N PRO A 173 -3.24 -9.92 -7.85
CA PRO A 173 -4.52 -9.77 -8.53
C PRO A 173 -5.56 -10.82 -8.10
N ARG A 174 -5.12 -12.04 -7.75
CA ARG A 174 -6.02 -13.11 -7.29
C ARG A 174 -6.61 -12.79 -5.93
N VAL A 175 -5.85 -12.12 -5.06
CA VAL A 175 -6.30 -11.67 -3.72
C VAL A 175 -7.21 -10.46 -3.85
N LEU A 176 -6.73 -9.42 -4.56
CA LEU A 176 -7.41 -8.13 -4.64
C LEU A 176 -8.60 -8.11 -5.61
N GLY A 177 -8.66 -9.00 -6.59
CA GLY A 177 -9.77 -9.05 -7.55
C GLY A 177 -10.04 -7.70 -8.22
N ARG A 178 -11.31 -7.26 -8.18
CA ARG A 178 -11.72 -5.97 -8.76
C ARG A 178 -11.27 -4.77 -7.94
N ALA A 179 -10.88 -4.97 -6.68
CA ALA A 179 -10.43 -3.87 -5.82
C ALA A 179 -9.22 -3.11 -6.39
N VAL A 180 -8.38 -3.75 -7.21
CA VAL A 180 -7.27 -3.07 -7.91
C VAL A 180 -7.79 -1.95 -8.82
N PHE A 181 -8.86 -2.20 -9.57
CA PHE A 181 -9.46 -1.22 -10.48
C PHE A 181 -10.23 -0.14 -9.70
N THR A 182 -10.89 -0.52 -8.61
CA THR A 182 -11.53 0.44 -7.69
C THR A 182 -10.49 1.41 -7.11
N LEU A 183 -9.37 0.89 -6.58
CA LEU A 183 -8.26 1.71 -6.09
C LEU A 183 -7.65 2.59 -7.21
N ASP A 184 -7.58 2.11 -8.44
CA ASP A 184 -7.13 2.95 -9.56
C ASP A 184 -8.10 4.12 -9.83
N SER A 185 -9.41 3.89 -9.72
CA SER A 185 -10.42 4.93 -9.94
C SER A 185 -10.49 5.98 -8.82
N LEU A 186 -10.29 5.57 -7.56
CA LEU A 186 -10.44 6.45 -6.40
C LEU A 186 -9.27 7.43 -6.23
N PHE A 187 -8.07 7.04 -6.66
CA PHE A 187 -6.87 7.84 -6.46
C PHE A 187 -6.36 8.41 -7.78
N ARG A 188 -5.91 9.67 -7.77
CA ARG A 188 -5.35 10.31 -8.97
C ARG A 188 -3.95 9.80 -9.25
N SER A 189 -3.15 9.64 -8.19
CA SER A 189 -1.75 9.23 -8.29
C SER A 189 -1.45 8.00 -7.44
N LYS A 190 -0.48 7.20 -7.87
CA LYS A 190 -0.02 5.99 -7.17
C LYS A 190 1.48 5.81 -7.30
N ASN A 191 2.07 4.97 -6.44
CA ASN A 191 3.48 4.62 -6.52
C ASN A 191 3.75 3.55 -7.61
N ALA A 192 5.03 3.36 -7.94
CA ALA A 192 5.46 2.40 -8.97
C ALA A 192 4.96 0.97 -8.71
N GLU A 193 4.93 0.53 -7.44
CA GLU A 193 4.47 -0.82 -7.07
C GLU A 193 3.00 -1.03 -7.40
N PHE A 194 2.15 -0.02 -7.20
CA PHE A 194 0.74 -0.08 -7.60
C PHE A 194 0.58 -0.17 -9.12
N TYR A 195 1.28 0.66 -9.90
CA TYR A 195 1.16 0.60 -11.37
C TYR A 195 1.62 -0.74 -11.93
N ARG A 196 2.65 -1.33 -11.32
CA ARG A 196 3.08 -2.70 -11.64
C ARG A 196 1.99 -3.73 -11.33
N LEU A 197 1.39 -3.68 -10.15
CA LEU A 197 0.23 -4.51 -9.80
C LEU A 197 -0.92 -4.31 -10.80
N PHE A 198 -1.24 -3.05 -11.12
CA PHE A 198 -2.34 -2.70 -12.00
C PHE A 198 -2.13 -3.23 -13.42
N PHE A 199 -0.90 -3.13 -13.95
CA PHE A 199 -0.53 -3.76 -15.21
C PHE A 199 -0.79 -5.27 -15.16
N VAL A 200 -0.30 -5.96 -14.12
CA VAL A 200 -0.48 -7.42 -14.00
C VAL A 200 -1.96 -7.80 -13.85
N ALA A 201 -2.73 -7.03 -13.08
CA ALA A 201 -4.19 -7.24 -12.97
C ALA A 201 -4.91 -7.04 -14.30
N SER A 202 -4.44 -6.09 -15.13
CA SER A 202 -5.01 -5.82 -16.46
C SER A 202 -4.83 -7.00 -17.43
N LEU A 203 -3.81 -7.85 -17.22
CA LEU A 203 -3.58 -9.05 -18.02
C LEU A 203 -4.62 -10.17 -17.77
N GLY A 204 -5.54 -9.99 -16.82
CA GLY A 204 -6.61 -10.96 -16.58
C GLY A 204 -7.62 -11.08 -17.73
N THR A 205 -7.86 -10.00 -18.49
CA THR A 205 -8.73 -10.03 -19.68
C THR A 205 -8.19 -9.06 -20.74
N PHE A 206 -8.45 -9.35 -22.02
CA PHE A 206 -8.04 -8.45 -23.11
C PHE A 206 -8.62 -7.04 -22.94
N ASN A 207 -9.88 -6.91 -22.53
CA ASN A 207 -10.50 -5.59 -22.36
C ASN A 207 -9.82 -4.76 -21.27
N ALA A 208 -9.47 -5.36 -20.12
CA ALA A 208 -8.77 -4.65 -19.05
C ALA A 208 -7.35 -4.22 -19.49
N PHE A 209 -6.63 -5.10 -20.20
CA PHE A 209 -5.33 -4.77 -20.78
C PHE A 209 -5.44 -3.65 -21.81
N TYR A 210 -6.43 -3.72 -22.70
CA TYR A 210 -6.70 -2.67 -23.69
C TYR A 210 -6.94 -1.32 -23.01
N THR A 211 -7.81 -1.26 -22.00
CA THR A 211 -8.05 -0.03 -21.24
C THR A 211 -6.78 0.49 -20.56
N PHE A 212 -6.00 -0.40 -19.94
CA PHE A 212 -4.70 -0.02 -19.35
C PHE A 212 -3.78 0.58 -20.41
N PHE A 213 -3.62 -0.09 -21.55
CA PHE A 213 -2.74 0.32 -22.62
C PHE A 213 -3.15 1.69 -23.18
N MET A 214 -4.42 1.86 -23.53
CA MET A 214 -4.93 3.10 -24.10
C MET A 214 -4.85 4.28 -23.13
N ARG A 215 -5.00 4.05 -21.82
CA ARG A 215 -4.95 5.10 -20.81
C ARG A 215 -3.53 5.47 -20.38
N HIS A 216 -2.63 4.48 -20.25
CA HIS A 216 -1.32 4.67 -19.61
C HIS A 216 -0.13 4.55 -20.55
N VAL A 217 -0.25 3.83 -21.66
CA VAL A 217 0.85 3.54 -22.60
C VAL A 217 0.69 4.36 -23.88
N TYR A 218 -0.44 4.21 -24.59
CA TYR A 218 -0.69 4.83 -25.90
C TYR A 218 -0.39 6.34 -25.96
N PRO A 219 -0.87 7.17 -25.01
CA PRO A 219 -0.65 8.63 -25.09
C PRO A 219 0.84 9.01 -25.03
N LYS A 220 1.66 8.14 -24.43
CA LYS A 220 3.09 8.35 -24.16
C LYS A 220 4.00 7.62 -25.14
N LEU A 221 3.43 6.93 -26.13
CA LEU A 221 4.20 6.29 -27.18
C LEU A 221 5.06 7.33 -27.92
N PRO A 222 6.32 6.99 -28.26
CA PRO A 222 7.09 7.77 -29.22
C PRO A 222 6.37 7.89 -30.56
N LEU A 223 6.68 8.93 -31.35
CA LEU A 223 5.99 9.21 -32.60
C LEU A 223 6.07 8.06 -33.60
N GLU A 224 7.26 7.49 -33.81
CA GLU A 224 7.48 6.34 -34.71
C GLU A 224 6.59 5.13 -34.34
N HIS A 225 6.37 4.89 -33.04
CA HIS A 225 5.51 3.81 -32.57
C HIS A 225 4.02 4.12 -32.74
N LYS A 226 3.62 5.40 -32.64
CA LYS A 226 2.24 5.81 -32.92
C LYS A 226 1.92 5.66 -34.39
N GLU A 227 2.78 6.19 -35.26
CA GLU A 227 2.66 6.07 -36.72
C GLU A 227 2.58 4.60 -37.12
N PHE A 228 3.45 3.74 -36.57
CA PHE A 228 3.38 2.30 -36.80
C PHE A 228 2.04 1.69 -36.41
N LEU A 229 1.47 2.04 -35.25
CA LEU A 229 0.18 1.52 -34.82
C LEU A 229 -1.00 2.05 -35.66
N GLU A 230 -0.90 3.28 -36.18
CA GLU A 230 -1.90 3.88 -37.07
C GLU A 230 -1.84 3.28 -38.48
N GLU A 231 -0.65 2.94 -38.97
CA GLU A 231 -0.45 2.21 -40.23
C GLU A 231 -0.96 0.77 -40.16
N MET A 232 -1.01 0.17 -38.97
CA MET A 232 -1.62 -1.15 -38.79
C MET A 232 -3.14 -1.05 -38.98
N HIS A 233 -3.62 -1.52 -40.14
CA HIS A 233 -5.05 -1.64 -40.46
C HIS A 233 -5.88 -2.35 -39.36
N ASP A 234 -5.27 -3.14 -38.48
CA ASP A 234 -5.90 -3.70 -37.28
C ASP A 234 -4.99 -3.65 -36.04
N TYR A 235 -4.85 -2.45 -35.46
CA TYR A 235 -4.12 -2.25 -34.19
C TYR A 235 -4.70 -3.09 -33.03
N LYS A 236 -5.98 -3.48 -33.09
CA LYS A 236 -6.62 -4.30 -32.05
C LYS A 236 -6.04 -5.72 -32.07
N ASN A 237 -5.79 -6.29 -33.25
CA ASN A 237 -5.10 -7.58 -33.38
C ASN A 237 -3.67 -7.51 -32.84
N PHE A 238 -2.96 -6.40 -33.07
CA PHE A 238 -1.63 -6.19 -32.47
C PHE A 238 -1.68 -6.18 -30.94
N LEU A 239 -2.63 -5.45 -30.35
CA LEU A 239 -2.80 -5.44 -28.90
C LEU A 239 -3.22 -6.81 -28.37
N GLN A 240 -4.01 -7.59 -29.10
CA GLN A 240 -4.34 -8.97 -28.75
C GLN A 240 -3.10 -9.85 -28.74
N LEU A 241 -2.20 -9.69 -29.72
CA LEU A 241 -0.92 -10.39 -29.75
C LEU A 241 -0.07 -10.02 -28.53
N LEU A 242 0.10 -8.72 -28.24
CA LEU A 242 0.82 -8.28 -27.05
C LEU A 242 0.22 -8.84 -25.76
N TYR A 243 -1.10 -8.76 -25.61
CA TYR A 243 -1.83 -9.33 -24.49
C TYR A 243 -1.55 -10.83 -24.31
N PHE A 244 -1.59 -11.58 -25.41
CA PHE A 244 -1.33 -13.02 -25.42
C PHE A 244 0.10 -13.36 -24.96
N HIS A 245 1.09 -12.59 -25.41
CA HIS A 245 2.46 -12.78 -24.96
C HIS A 245 2.64 -12.40 -23.48
N PHE A 246 2.08 -11.26 -23.05
CA PHE A 246 2.19 -10.81 -21.66
C PHE A 246 1.49 -11.72 -20.66
N SER A 247 0.29 -12.21 -20.99
CA SER A 247 -0.48 -13.11 -20.13
C SER A 247 0.22 -14.45 -19.88
N ARG A 248 1.16 -14.85 -20.74
CA ARG A 248 1.95 -16.08 -20.62
C ARG A 248 3.30 -15.88 -19.93
N MET A 249 3.69 -14.65 -19.65
CA MET A 249 4.96 -14.37 -18.98
C MET A 249 4.93 -14.81 -17.52
N ASN A 250 6.12 -15.12 -16.99
CA ASN A 250 6.31 -15.22 -15.55
C ASN A 250 6.22 -13.81 -14.92
N LEU A 251 5.04 -13.49 -14.40
CA LEU A 251 4.69 -12.19 -13.82
C LEU A 251 5.61 -11.80 -12.65
N ASP A 252 6.12 -12.77 -11.89
CA ASP A 252 7.00 -12.50 -10.75
C ASP A 252 8.40 -12.01 -11.14
N ARG A 253 8.76 -12.13 -12.43
CA ARG A 253 10.00 -11.54 -12.97
C ARG A 253 9.84 -10.07 -13.37
N ILE A 254 8.62 -9.54 -13.36
CA ILE A 254 8.37 -8.13 -13.68
C ILE A 254 8.86 -7.27 -12.50
N ARG A 255 9.95 -6.55 -12.77
CA ARG A 255 10.50 -5.54 -11.85
C ARG A 255 9.82 -4.21 -12.13
N ASN A 256 10.56 -3.13 -12.31
CA ASN A 256 10.00 -1.80 -12.53
C ASN A 256 9.74 -1.51 -14.01
N GLU A 257 9.91 -2.49 -14.90
CA GLU A 257 9.73 -2.30 -16.34
C GLU A 257 9.40 -3.57 -17.10
N VAL A 258 8.87 -3.36 -18.30
CA VAL A 258 8.52 -4.37 -19.29
C VAL A 258 8.96 -3.87 -20.67
N GLY A 259 9.79 -4.64 -21.34
CA GLY A 259 10.33 -4.40 -22.68
C GLY A 259 9.70 -5.31 -23.71
N ILE A 260 9.38 -4.73 -24.87
CA ILE A 260 8.78 -5.37 -26.03
C ILE A 260 9.67 -5.09 -27.24
N ILE A 261 10.01 -6.13 -27.99
CA ILE A 261 10.62 -6.01 -29.31
C ILE A 261 9.57 -6.41 -30.34
N ILE A 262 9.35 -5.56 -31.33
CA ILE A 262 8.42 -5.78 -32.43
C ILE A 262 9.23 -5.84 -33.71
N ARG A 263 9.40 -7.03 -34.28
CA ARG A 263 10.03 -7.20 -35.60
C ARG A 263 8.98 -7.08 -36.68
N ARG A 264 9.23 -6.20 -37.65
CA ARG A 264 8.37 -6.04 -38.83
C ARG A 264 8.82 -7.03 -39.90
N ARG A 265 7.90 -7.78 -40.50
CA ARG A 265 8.23 -8.68 -41.63
C ARG A 265 8.91 -7.96 -42.79
N SER A 266 8.50 -6.72 -43.06
CA SER A 266 9.03 -5.89 -44.15
C SER A 266 10.44 -5.32 -43.87
N ARG A 267 10.82 -5.17 -42.59
CA ARG A 267 12.13 -4.64 -42.14
C ARG A 267 12.55 -5.30 -40.81
N PRO A 268 12.97 -6.58 -40.83
CA PRO A 268 13.32 -7.31 -39.61
C PRO A 268 14.64 -6.84 -38.96
N ASP A 269 15.46 -6.13 -39.73
CA ASP A 269 16.72 -5.48 -39.36
C ASP A 269 16.51 -4.21 -38.52
N ARG A 270 15.33 -3.59 -38.57
CA ARG A 270 14.97 -2.41 -37.77
C ARG A 270 13.72 -2.67 -36.92
N PRO A 271 13.84 -3.41 -35.81
CA PRO A 271 12.73 -3.66 -34.90
C PRO A 271 12.29 -2.37 -34.17
N LEU A 272 11.02 -2.32 -33.81
CA LEU A 272 10.51 -1.30 -32.88
C LEU A 272 10.65 -1.81 -31.46
N GLU A 273 11.30 -1.02 -30.62
CA GLU A 273 11.55 -1.32 -29.22
C GLU A 273 10.63 -0.49 -28.34
N LEU A 274 9.87 -1.12 -27.46
CA LEU A 274 8.98 -0.44 -26.52
C LEU A 274 9.32 -0.83 -25.09
N ARG A 275 9.65 0.14 -24.25
CA ARG A 275 9.90 -0.07 -22.82
C ARG A 275 8.85 0.67 -22.00
N ILE A 276 8.02 -0.07 -21.27
CA ILE A 276 7.06 0.42 -20.29
C ILE A 276 7.73 0.42 -18.92
N ILE A 277 7.85 1.58 -18.28
CA ILE A 277 8.51 1.76 -16.98
C ILE A 277 7.47 2.21 -15.95
N PHE A 278 7.36 1.49 -14.84
CA PHE A 278 6.50 1.86 -13.72
C PHE A 278 7.23 2.85 -12.81
N ARG A 279 6.68 4.05 -12.66
CA ARG A 279 7.23 5.15 -11.84
C ARG A 279 6.22 5.56 -10.78
N ASP A 280 6.72 6.32 -9.81
CA ASP A 280 5.81 7.07 -8.95
C ASP A 280 5.06 8.10 -9.79
N ASN A 281 3.76 8.20 -9.55
CA ASN A 281 2.83 9.05 -10.27
C ASN A 281 2.55 8.71 -11.74
N GLY A 282 3.06 7.58 -12.27
CA GLY A 282 2.62 7.13 -13.59
C GLY A 282 3.43 6.03 -14.25
N VAL A 283 3.05 5.76 -15.49
CA VAL A 283 3.80 4.92 -16.43
C VAL A 283 4.60 5.80 -17.37
N GLU A 284 5.87 5.46 -17.62
CA GLU A 284 6.73 6.09 -18.62
C GLU A 284 6.93 5.11 -19.77
N VAL A 285 7.05 5.61 -21.00
CA VAL A 285 7.28 4.78 -22.19
C VAL A 285 8.50 5.29 -22.95
N ARG A 286 9.40 4.38 -23.34
CA ARG A 286 10.62 4.69 -24.10
C ARG A 286 10.76 3.79 -25.33
N ASP A 287 11.55 4.25 -26.28
CA ASP A 287 11.86 3.64 -27.59
C ASP A 287 13.05 2.67 -27.57
N ARG A 288 13.65 2.44 -26.40
CA ARG A 288 14.78 1.52 -26.23
C ARG A 288 14.61 0.59 -25.05
N VAL A 289 14.85 -0.68 -25.29
CA VAL A 289 14.67 -1.77 -24.34
C VAL A 289 16.04 -2.20 -23.82
N GLY A 290 16.24 -2.13 -22.49
CA GLY A 290 17.45 -2.69 -21.87
C GLY A 290 17.43 -4.22 -21.82
N ARG A 291 16.24 -4.80 -21.59
CA ARG A 291 15.98 -6.24 -21.61
C ARG A 291 14.57 -6.47 -22.13
N ALA A 292 14.43 -7.29 -23.17
CA ALA A 292 13.14 -7.66 -23.71
C ALA A 292 12.54 -8.82 -22.91
N GLN A 293 11.24 -8.71 -22.63
CA GLN A 293 10.45 -9.77 -22.03
C GLN A 293 9.49 -10.38 -23.04
N VAL A 294 9.10 -9.60 -24.05
CA VAL A 294 8.27 -10.04 -25.17
C VAL A 294 8.97 -9.70 -26.47
N GLU A 295 8.97 -10.64 -27.40
CA GLU A 295 9.39 -10.43 -28.78
C GLU A 295 8.26 -10.93 -29.68
N VAL A 296 7.78 -10.06 -30.57
CA VAL A 296 6.70 -10.35 -31.51
C VAL A 296 7.16 -10.11 -32.94
N LEU A 297 6.74 -10.99 -33.84
CA LEU A 297 6.89 -10.80 -35.28
C LEU A 297 5.53 -10.40 -35.84
N VAL A 298 5.48 -9.23 -36.46
CA VAL A 298 4.27 -8.63 -37.05
C VAL A 298 4.50 -8.46 -38.53
#